data_AF-A0AA87U7L2-F1
#
_entry.id   AF-A0AA87U7L2-F1
#
_cell.length_a   1.000
_cell.length_b   1.000
_cell.length_c   1.000
_cell.angle_alpha   90.00
_cell.angle_beta   90.00
_cell.angle_gamma   90.00
#
_symmetry.space_group_name_H-M   'P 1'
#
loop_
_entity.id
_entity.type
_entity.pdbx_description
1 polymer ?
#
loop_
_entity_poly.entity_id
_entity_poly.type
_entity_poly.pdbx_seq_one_letter_code
_entity_poly.pdbx_strand_id
1 'polypeptide(L)'
;MKTIRNAEANVRAICAEYDIEIIPGNVYPQPGQTRAVASMCLILAKYGEGHFRLVMTTLSETRGNNALIDQTSLWAVSDLIRACPEWVEERTSEWLQWWDEIPLGPIMATINQLRGFSHQRHALAGAIYYRLCAFSQQRMSSQDTASTVKNKVPEVGRARSRANYDQAIEMGKKLIDIKSQLPRGHWLPWVQEKSGLSYGTVQRYMRVARTGING
;
A
#
# COMPACT_ATOMS: atom_id res chain seq x y z
N MET A 1 -15.02 29.09 14.04
CA MET A 1 -15.52 29.57 12.74
C MET A 1 -14.40 29.92 11.73
N LYS A 2 -13.27 30.53 12.15
CA LYS A 2 -12.08 30.75 11.29
C LYS A 2 -11.39 29.46 10.83
N THR A 3 -11.28 28.46 11.71
CA THR A 3 -10.60 27.18 11.44
C THR A 3 -11.30 26.33 10.38
N ILE A 4 -12.63 26.32 10.36
CA ILE A 4 -13.43 25.54 9.40
C ILE A 4 -13.39 26.17 7.99
N ARG A 5 -13.44 27.50 7.89
CA ARG A 5 -13.30 28.21 6.61
C ARG A 5 -11.94 27.98 5.95
N ASN A 6 -10.88 27.83 6.75
CA ASN A 6 -9.55 27.50 6.23
C ASN A 6 -9.46 26.04 5.76
N ALA A 7 -10.12 25.11 6.47
CA ALA A 7 -10.18 23.71 6.08
C ALA A 7 -10.88 23.49 4.74
N GLU A 8 -12.00 24.18 4.47
CA GLU A 8 -12.70 24.04 3.18
C GLU A 8 -11.89 24.59 2.01
N ALA A 9 -11.19 25.71 2.18
CA ALA A 9 -10.30 26.25 1.16
C ALA A 9 -9.18 25.25 0.81
N ASN A 10 -8.57 24.64 1.82
CA ASN A 10 -7.55 23.60 1.63
C ASN A 10 -8.12 22.35 0.95
N VAL A 11 -9.30 21.88 1.35
CA VAL A 11 -9.98 20.75 0.69
C VAL A 11 -10.21 21.04 -0.78
N ARG A 12 -10.73 22.24 -1.12
CA ARG A 12 -10.95 22.64 -2.52
C ARG A 12 -9.66 22.70 -3.32
N ALA A 13 -8.60 23.26 -2.74
CA ALA A 13 -7.29 23.30 -3.39
C ALA A 13 -6.77 21.89 -3.69
N ILE A 14 -6.81 20.99 -2.71
CA ILE A 14 -6.36 19.61 -2.87
C ILE A 14 -7.24 18.87 -3.89
N CYS A 15 -8.56 18.99 -3.83
CA CYS A 15 -9.45 18.36 -4.81
C CYS A 15 -9.17 18.83 -6.25
N ALA A 16 -8.83 20.11 -6.44
CA ALA A 16 -8.48 20.64 -7.75
C ALA A 16 -7.19 20.01 -8.31
N GLU A 17 -6.23 19.62 -7.47
CA GLU A 17 -5.02 18.90 -7.91
C GLU A 17 -5.32 17.51 -8.49
N TYR A 18 -6.46 16.91 -8.12
CA TYR A 18 -6.92 15.60 -8.59
C TYR A 18 -8.04 15.70 -9.64
N ASP A 19 -8.26 16.89 -10.22
CA ASP A 19 -9.36 17.16 -11.16
C ASP A 19 -10.75 16.81 -10.61
N ILE A 20 -10.96 17.00 -9.29
CA ILE A 20 -12.23 16.75 -8.61
C ILE A 20 -12.98 18.06 -8.36
N GLU A 21 -14.13 18.20 -9.00
CA GLU A 21 -15.03 19.34 -8.81
C GLU A 21 -15.96 19.12 -7.60
N ILE A 22 -15.97 20.07 -6.67
CA ILE A 22 -16.92 20.07 -5.55
C ILE A 22 -18.19 20.82 -5.96
N ILE A 23 -19.29 20.07 -6.14
CA ILE A 23 -20.59 20.57 -6.56
C ILE A 23 -21.56 20.74 -5.37
N PRO A 24 -22.64 21.53 -5.52
CA PRO A 24 -23.69 21.67 -4.51
C PRO A 24 -24.39 20.36 -4.15
N GLY A 25 -24.82 20.22 -2.89
CA GLY A 25 -25.38 18.97 -2.35
C GLY A 25 -26.71 18.51 -2.95
N ASN A 26 -27.42 19.41 -3.64
CA ASN A 26 -28.69 19.17 -4.34
C ASN A 26 -28.50 18.74 -5.80
N VAL A 27 -27.26 18.69 -6.30
CA VAL A 27 -26.94 18.28 -7.67
C VAL A 27 -26.41 16.85 -7.65
N TYR A 28 -26.82 16.04 -8.63
CA TYR A 28 -26.30 14.68 -8.80
C TYR A 28 -24.89 14.72 -9.40
N PRO A 29 -23.88 14.11 -8.74
CA PRO A 29 -22.51 14.15 -9.23
C PRO A 29 -22.30 13.30 -10.48
N GLN A 30 -21.56 13.87 -11.44
CA GLN A 30 -20.99 13.15 -12.57
C GLN A 30 -19.59 12.60 -12.22
N PRO A 31 -18.98 11.73 -13.05
CA PRO A 31 -17.59 11.34 -12.86
C PRO A 31 -16.66 12.56 -12.71
N GLY A 32 -15.79 12.54 -11.71
CA GLY A 32 -14.92 13.68 -11.40
C GLY A 32 -15.59 14.76 -10.55
N GLN A 33 -16.83 14.55 -10.10
CA GLN A 33 -17.55 15.48 -9.23
C GLN A 33 -17.88 14.83 -7.87
N THR A 34 -17.95 15.65 -6.83
CA THR A 34 -18.38 15.23 -5.50
C THR A 34 -19.16 16.31 -4.78
N ARG A 35 -20.05 15.88 -3.89
CA ARG A 35 -20.78 16.75 -2.95
C ARG A 35 -20.35 16.56 -1.50
N ALA A 36 -19.35 15.71 -1.25
CA ALA A 36 -18.97 15.26 0.08
C ALA A 36 -17.97 16.18 0.81
N VAL A 37 -17.98 17.48 0.51
CA VAL A 37 -17.03 18.47 1.04
C VAL A 37 -16.97 18.50 2.57
N ALA A 38 -18.12 18.35 3.24
CA ALA A 38 -18.17 18.31 4.70
C ALA A 38 -17.37 17.12 5.26
N SER A 39 -17.46 15.94 4.61
CA SER A 39 -16.71 14.75 5.04
C SER A 39 -15.21 14.92 4.79
N MET A 40 -14.83 15.51 3.66
CA MET A 40 -13.43 15.84 3.35
C MET A 40 -12.84 16.80 4.38
N CYS A 41 -13.56 17.87 4.73
CA CYS A 41 -13.15 18.81 5.79
C CYS A 41 -12.96 18.11 7.14
N LEU A 42 -13.85 17.17 7.49
CA LEU A 42 -13.74 16.41 8.73
C LEU A 42 -12.55 15.46 8.74
N ILE A 43 -12.27 14.76 7.63
CA ILE A 43 -11.10 13.89 7.50
C ILE A 43 -9.82 14.71 7.60
N LEU A 44 -9.73 15.82 6.85
CA LEU A 44 -8.59 16.73 6.89
C LEU A 44 -8.35 17.26 8.30
N ALA A 45 -9.39 17.73 8.98
CA ALA A 45 -9.28 18.28 10.33
C ALA A 45 -8.88 17.21 11.37
N LYS A 46 -9.32 15.96 11.18
CA LYS A 46 -9.10 14.87 12.15
C LYS A 46 -7.74 14.19 12.00
N TYR A 47 -7.27 14.02 10.77
CA TYR A 47 -6.08 13.21 10.48
C TYR A 47 -4.96 13.98 9.76
N GLY A 48 -5.18 15.25 9.41
CA GLY A 48 -4.19 16.10 8.77
C GLY A 48 -4.12 15.93 7.25
N GLU A 49 -3.35 16.81 6.62
CA GLU A 49 -3.26 16.91 5.16
C GLU A 49 -2.66 15.67 4.50
N GLY A 50 -1.58 15.12 5.06
CA GLY A 50 -0.94 13.92 4.50
C GLY A 50 -1.90 12.73 4.39
N HIS A 51 -2.67 12.47 5.45
CA HIS A 51 -3.70 11.43 5.45
C HIS A 51 -4.80 11.72 4.42
N PHE A 52 -5.28 12.96 4.38
CA PHE A 52 -6.31 13.35 3.42
C PHE A 52 -5.84 13.18 1.97
N ARG A 53 -4.59 13.57 1.67
CA ARG A 53 -3.99 13.36 0.35
C ARG A 53 -3.94 11.87 -0.02
N LEU A 54 -3.54 10.98 0.89
CA LEU A 54 -3.56 9.53 0.64
C LEU A 54 -4.97 8.98 0.34
N VAL A 55 -6.00 9.50 1.02
CA VAL A 55 -7.40 9.17 0.71
C VAL A 55 -7.75 9.61 -0.71
N MET A 56 -7.37 10.83 -1.10
CA MET A 56 -7.63 11.36 -2.44
C MET A 56 -6.87 10.59 -3.51
N THR A 57 -5.57 10.32 -3.32
CA THR A 57 -4.76 9.47 -4.21
C THR A 57 -5.43 8.11 -4.43
N THR A 58 -5.83 7.44 -3.35
CA THR A 58 -6.46 6.10 -3.44
C THR A 58 -7.77 6.13 -4.24
N LEU A 59 -8.61 7.17 -4.07
CA LEU A 59 -9.91 7.25 -4.73
C LEU A 59 -9.88 7.81 -6.15
N SER A 60 -8.91 8.68 -6.46
CA SER A 60 -8.84 9.41 -7.73
C SER A 60 -7.92 8.76 -8.76
N GLU A 61 -6.83 8.13 -8.32
CA GLU A 61 -5.90 7.46 -9.23
C GLU A 61 -6.39 6.08 -9.66
N THR A 62 -7.39 5.53 -8.97
CA THR A 62 -7.88 4.18 -9.25
C THR A 62 -8.96 4.20 -10.33
N ARG A 63 -8.72 3.44 -11.41
CA ARG A 63 -9.48 3.52 -12.66
C ARG A 63 -10.97 3.26 -12.43
N GLY A 64 -11.81 4.23 -12.78
CA GLY A 64 -13.26 4.10 -12.78
C GLY A 64 -13.95 4.46 -11.47
N ASN A 65 -13.21 4.93 -10.45
CA ASN A 65 -13.77 5.26 -9.13
C ASN A 65 -14.16 6.73 -8.96
N ASN A 66 -13.91 7.59 -9.94
CA ASN A 66 -14.08 9.04 -9.82
C ASN A 66 -15.54 9.48 -9.60
N ALA A 67 -16.53 8.68 -10.04
CA ALA A 67 -17.95 8.93 -9.76
C ALA A 67 -18.38 8.48 -8.35
N LEU A 68 -17.49 7.81 -7.60
CA LEU A 68 -17.78 7.11 -6.36
C LEU A 68 -17.23 7.85 -5.13
N ILE A 69 -16.73 9.08 -5.28
CA ILE A 69 -16.23 9.89 -4.17
C ILE A 69 -17.43 10.49 -3.41
N ASP A 70 -17.98 9.71 -2.51
CA ASP A 70 -19.07 10.10 -1.62
C ASP A 70 -18.63 10.02 -0.15
N GLN A 71 -19.53 10.40 0.76
CA GLN A 71 -19.24 10.31 2.19
C GLN A 71 -18.86 8.89 2.62
N THR A 72 -19.49 7.86 2.06
CA THR A 72 -19.29 6.46 2.47
C THR A 72 -17.91 5.96 2.07
N SER A 73 -17.52 6.17 0.81
CA SER A 73 -16.23 5.74 0.27
C SER A 73 -15.07 6.51 0.90
N LEU A 74 -15.19 7.84 1.06
CA LEU A 74 -14.18 8.67 1.72
C LEU A 74 -13.84 8.14 3.12
N TRP A 75 -14.86 7.87 3.93
CA TRP A 75 -14.65 7.37 5.28
C TRP A 75 -14.16 5.92 5.31
N ALA A 76 -14.66 5.05 4.43
CA ALA A 76 -14.20 3.67 4.34
C ALA A 76 -12.71 3.59 3.96
N VAL A 77 -12.28 4.35 2.94
CA VAL A 77 -10.87 4.44 2.54
C VAL A 77 -10.02 5.01 3.68
N SER A 78 -10.49 6.07 4.32
CA SER A 78 -9.82 6.67 5.48
C SER A 78 -9.62 5.66 6.62
N ASP A 79 -10.57 4.75 6.86
CA ASP A 79 -10.42 3.70 7.87
C ASP A 79 -9.37 2.67 7.47
N LEU A 80 -9.38 2.25 6.20
CA LEU A 80 -8.48 1.22 5.71
C LEU A 80 -7.02 1.70 5.66
N ILE A 81 -6.79 2.96 5.28
CA ILE A 81 -5.45 3.57 5.33
C ILE A 81 -4.90 3.51 6.77
N ARG A 82 -5.74 3.83 7.76
CA ARG A 82 -5.34 3.77 9.19
C ARG A 82 -5.20 2.35 9.72
N ALA A 83 -5.98 1.40 9.19
CA ALA A 83 -5.94 0.00 9.61
C ALA A 83 -4.78 -0.76 8.99
N CYS A 84 -4.26 -0.29 7.85
CA CYS A 84 -3.22 -0.97 7.07
C CYS A 84 -2.01 -0.06 6.78
N PRO A 85 -1.39 0.58 7.79
CA PRO A 85 -0.30 1.53 7.56
C PRO A 85 0.89 0.90 6.84
N GLU A 86 1.24 -0.35 7.16
CA GLU A 86 2.31 -1.11 6.48
C GLU A 86 2.05 -1.23 4.96
N TRP A 87 0.81 -1.51 4.54
CA TRP A 87 0.50 -1.62 3.12
C TRP A 87 0.57 -0.27 2.41
N VAL A 88 0.17 0.80 3.08
CA VAL A 88 0.17 2.15 2.51
C VAL A 88 1.58 2.73 2.43
N GLU A 89 2.40 2.52 3.45
CA GLU A 89 3.74 3.12 3.56
C GLU A 89 4.83 2.29 2.87
N GLU A 90 4.79 0.96 3.01
CA GLU A 90 5.85 0.08 2.50
C GLU A 90 5.50 -0.56 1.15
N ARG A 91 4.21 -0.63 0.81
CA ARG A 91 3.69 -1.31 -0.38
C ARG A 91 2.75 -0.42 -1.20
N THR A 92 3.00 0.89 -1.23
CA THR A 92 2.12 1.90 -1.87
C THR A 92 1.74 1.56 -3.31
N SER A 93 2.69 1.08 -4.12
CA SER A 93 2.42 0.69 -5.51
C SER A 93 1.48 -0.51 -5.61
N GLU A 94 1.62 -1.50 -4.70
CA GLU A 94 0.72 -2.64 -4.65
C GLU A 94 -0.66 -2.23 -4.13
N TRP A 95 -0.72 -1.35 -3.13
CA TRP A 95 -1.96 -0.77 -2.63
C TRP A 95 -2.77 -0.18 -3.77
N LEU A 96 -2.19 0.74 -4.56
CA LEU A 96 -2.90 1.35 -5.69
C LEU A 96 -3.33 0.32 -6.75
N GLN A 97 -2.49 -0.67 -7.06
CA GLN A 97 -2.85 -1.76 -7.97
C GLN A 97 -4.01 -2.62 -7.45
N TRP A 98 -4.04 -2.93 -6.15
CA TRP A 98 -5.15 -3.67 -5.56
C TRP A 98 -6.45 -2.88 -5.63
N TRP A 99 -6.39 -1.57 -5.39
CA TRP A 99 -7.56 -0.71 -5.51
C TRP A 99 -8.06 -0.56 -6.96
N ASP A 100 -7.17 -0.58 -7.96
CA ASP A 100 -7.54 -0.70 -9.37
C ASP A 100 -8.29 -2.00 -9.69
N GLU A 101 -7.97 -3.09 -9.00
CA GLU A 101 -8.63 -4.38 -9.17
C GLU A 101 -9.96 -4.48 -8.39
N ILE A 102 -10.24 -3.56 -7.46
CA ILE A 102 -11.49 -3.55 -6.69
C ILE A 102 -12.64 -3.03 -7.56
N PRO A 103 -13.72 -3.82 -7.77
CA PRO A 103 -14.93 -3.32 -8.44
C PRO A 103 -15.75 -2.47 -7.46
N LEU A 104 -15.25 -1.27 -7.11
CA LEU A 104 -15.79 -0.44 -6.04
C LEU A 104 -17.24 -0.04 -6.29
N GLY A 105 -17.58 0.36 -7.52
CA GLY A 105 -18.95 0.75 -7.90
C GLY A 105 -19.97 -0.36 -7.65
N PRO A 106 -19.77 -1.57 -8.20
CA PRO A 106 -20.60 -2.73 -7.90
C PRO A 106 -20.69 -3.07 -6.41
N ILE A 107 -19.58 -2.97 -5.66
CA ILE A 107 -19.59 -3.19 -4.20
C ILE A 107 -20.47 -2.14 -3.52
N MET A 108 -20.31 -0.85 -3.82
CA MET A 108 -21.12 0.23 -3.26
C MET A 108 -22.61 0.05 -3.60
N ALA A 109 -22.93 -0.32 -4.83
CA ALA A 109 -24.31 -0.62 -5.24
C ALA A 109 -24.92 -1.78 -4.45
N THR A 110 -24.12 -2.82 -4.18
CA THR A 110 -24.55 -3.97 -3.36
C THR A 110 -24.74 -3.56 -1.89
N ILE A 111 -23.77 -2.85 -1.30
CA ILE A 111 -23.82 -2.39 0.10
C ILE A 111 -24.99 -1.42 0.34
N ASN A 112 -25.36 -0.62 -0.66
CA ASN A 112 -26.53 0.26 -0.60
C ASN A 112 -27.84 -0.51 -0.34
N GLN A 113 -27.93 -1.79 -0.70
CA GLN A 113 -29.10 -2.63 -0.41
C GLN A 113 -29.25 -2.95 1.09
N LEU A 114 -28.16 -2.82 1.87
CA LEU A 114 -28.17 -3.00 3.33
C LEU A 114 -28.54 -1.73 4.09
N ARG A 115 -28.91 -0.64 3.40
CA ARG A 115 -29.28 0.63 4.03
C ARG A 115 -30.48 0.43 4.96
N GLY A 116 -30.37 0.95 6.18
CA GLY A 116 -31.36 0.76 7.24
C GLY A 116 -31.12 -0.46 8.13
N PHE A 117 -30.28 -1.41 7.69
CA PHE A 117 -29.93 -2.62 8.47
C PHE A 117 -28.48 -2.60 8.95
N SER A 118 -27.55 -2.07 8.15
CA SER A 118 -26.13 -2.01 8.48
C SER A 118 -25.53 -0.65 8.18
N HIS A 119 -24.52 -0.28 8.98
CA HIS A 119 -23.80 0.98 8.81
C HIS A 119 -22.94 0.94 7.54
N GLN A 120 -23.33 1.75 6.55
CA GLN A 120 -22.81 1.69 5.17
C GLN A 120 -21.28 1.80 5.09
N ARG A 121 -20.67 2.72 5.85
CA ARG A 121 -19.22 2.89 5.92
C ARG A 121 -18.51 1.60 6.38
N HIS A 122 -19.01 0.96 7.43
CA HIS A 122 -18.36 -0.22 8.00
C HIS A 122 -18.54 -1.44 7.10
N ALA A 123 -19.73 -1.59 6.50
CA ALA A 123 -20.01 -2.65 5.55
C ALA A 123 -19.12 -2.51 4.29
N LEU A 124 -18.99 -1.29 3.76
CA LEU A 124 -18.10 -0.99 2.63
C LEU A 124 -16.63 -1.26 2.98
N ALA A 125 -16.15 -0.75 4.13
CA ALA A 125 -14.78 -0.96 4.59
C ALA A 125 -14.46 -2.45 4.76
N GLY A 126 -15.37 -3.23 5.37
CA GLY A 126 -15.19 -4.67 5.55
C GLY A 126 -15.15 -5.44 4.22
N ALA A 127 -16.04 -5.11 3.28
CA ALA A 127 -16.06 -5.74 1.96
C ALA A 127 -14.78 -5.45 1.16
N ILE A 128 -14.30 -4.21 1.20
CA ILE A 128 -13.03 -3.82 0.56
C ILE A 128 -11.86 -4.50 1.25
N TYR A 129 -11.78 -4.49 2.58
CA TYR A 129 -10.70 -5.11 3.33
C TYR A 129 -10.57 -6.60 3.00
N TYR A 130 -11.69 -7.32 2.92
CA TYR A 130 -11.69 -8.73 2.54
C TYR A 130 -11.05 -8.97 1.15
N ARG A 131 -11.33 -8.09 0.19
CA ARG A 131 -10.69 -8.12 -1.15
C ARG A 131 -9.19 -7.82 -1.07
N LEU A 132 -8.80 -6.77 -0.33
CA LEU A 132 -7.40 -6.40 -0.16
C LEU A 132 -6.58 -7.52 0.47
N CYS A 133 -7.13 -8.23 1.47
CA CYS A 133 -6.53 -9.43 2.03
C CYS A 133 -6.33 -10.53 0.99
N ALA A 134 -7.32 -10.75 0.12
CA ALA A 134 -7.20 -11.74 -0.95
C ALA A 134 -6.10 -11.34 -1.95
N PHE A 135 -6.02 -10.07 -2.36
CA PHE A 135 -5.01 -9.61 -3.32
C PHE A 135 -3.59 -9.61 -2.75
N SER A 136 -3.43 -9.20 -1.49
CA SER A 136 -2.13 -9.23 -0.82
C SER A 136 -1.58 -10.65 -0.71
N GLN A 137 -2.46 -11.64 -0.50
CA GLN A 137 -2.13 -13.06 -0.51
C GLN A 137 -1.96 -13.65 -1.92
N GLN A 138 -2.70 -13.17 -2.92
CA GLN A 138 -2.62 -13.68 -4.31
C GLN A 138 -1.36 -13.23 -5.04
N ARG A 139 -0.79 -12.05 -4.74
CA ARG A 139 0.53 -11.69 -5.26
C ARG A 139 1.66 -12.37 -4.50
N MET A 140 1.49 -12.63 -3.20
CA MET A 140 2.33 -13.62 -2.51
C MET A 140 2.21 -14.97 -3.21
N SER A 141 1.02 -15.42 -3.63
CA SER A 141 0.81 -16.67 -4.38
C SER A 141 1.19 -16.63 -5.86
N SER A 142 1.39 -15.47 -6.47
CA SER A 142 1.83 -15.29 -7.88
C SER A 142 3.36 -15.22 -7.96
N GLN A 143 3.98 -14.50 -7.03
CA GLN A 143 5.41 -14.66 -6.75
C GLN A 143 5.68 -16.08 -6.22
N ASP A 144 4.74 -16.64 -5.43
CA ASP A 144 4.81 -18.01 -4.96
C ASP A 144 4.28 -19.03 -5.95
N THR A 145 3.66 -18.74 -7.09
CA THR A 145 3.39 -19.75 -8.13
C THR A 145 4.50 -19.71 -9.16
N ALA A 146 5.10 -18.56 -9.42
CA ALA A 146 6.43 -18.53 -10.04
C ALA A 146 7.48 -19.26 -9.16
N SER A 147 7.36 -19.26 -7.83
CA SER A 147 8.22 -20.04 -6.92
C SER A 147 7.70 -21.47 -6.66
N THR A 148 6.39 -21.72 -6.65
CA THR A 148 5.74 -23.03 -6.38
C THR A 148 5.66 -23.88 -7.64
N VAL A 149 5.52 -23.31 -8.84
CA VAL A 149 5.75 -24.04 -10.10
C VAL A 149 7.24 -24.43 -10.20
N LYS A 150 8.16 -23.60 -9.68
CA LYS A 150 9.58 -23.98 -9.51
C LYS A 150 9.81 -25.01 -8.40
N ASN A 151 8.96 -25.06 -7.36
CA ASN A 151 9.05 -26.03 -6.25
C ASN A 151 8.23 -27.31 -6.47
N LYS A 152 7.37 -27.37 -7.50
CA LYS A 152 6.60 -28.57 -7.88
C LYS A 152 7.44 -29.62 -8.61
N VAL A 153 8.67 -29.28 -9.00
CA VAL A 153 9.73 -30.26 -9.29
C VAL A 153 10.67 -30.27 -8.07
N PRO A 154 10.52 -31.22 -7.13
CA PRO A 154 11.25 -31.20 -5.86
C PRO A 154 12.77 -31.10 -6.03
N GLU A 155 13.31 -31.65 -7.12
CA GLU A 155 14.73 -31.62 -7.46
C GLU A 155 15.21 -30.23 -7.91
N VAL A 156 14.44 -29.53 -8.76
CA VAL A 156 14.80 -28.18 -9.27
C VAL A 156 14.63 -27.12 -8.18
N GLY A 157 13.60 -27.24 -7.34
CA GLY A 157 13.40 -26.39 -6.17
C GLY A 157 14.54 -26.52 -5.16
N ARG A 158 14.97 -27.75 -4.85
CA ARG A 158 16.14 -28.01 -3.98
C ARG A 158 17.45 -27.54 -4.59
N ALA A 159 17.67 -27.76 -5.89
CA ALA A 159 18.89 -27.33 -6.58
C ALA A 159 18.98 -25.80 -6.68
N ARG A 160 17.87 -25.10 -6.94
CA ARG A 160 17.81 -23.63 -6.99
C ARG A 160 17.89 -23.00 -5.60
N SER A 161 17.25 -23.59 -4.60
CA SER A 161 17.37 -23.16 -3.20
C SER A 161 18.81 -23.32 -2.72
N ARG A 162 19.48 -24.45 -3.05
CA ARG A 162 20.92 -24.62 -2.83
C ARG A 162 21.75 -23.61 -3.61
N ALA A 163 21.48 -23.37 -4.89
CA ALA A 163 22.22 -22.38 -5.67
C ALA A 163 22.08 -20.95 -5.10
N ASN A 164 20.88 -20.56 -4.68
CA ASN A 164 20.64 -19.28 -4.01
C ASN A 164 21.34 -19.22 -2.63
N TYR A 165 21.41 -20.34 -1.92
CA TYR A 165 22.08 -20.48 -0.64
C TYR A 165 23.61 -20.42 -0.78
N ASP A 166 24.16 -21.13 -1.76
CA ASP A 166 25.58 -21.12 -2.11
C ASP A 166 25.99 -19.71 -2.57
N GLN A 167 25.16 -19.04 -3.36
CA GLN A 167 25.36 -17.65 -3.75
C GLN A 167 25.30 -16.71 -2.53
N ALA A 168 24.37 -16.93 -1.58
CA ALA A 168 24.31 -16.16 -0.34
C ALA A 168 25.54 -16.39 0.56
N ILE A 169 26.07 -17.62 0.62
CA ILE A 169 27.32 -17.94 1.32
C ILE A 169 28.49 -17.24 0.64
N GLU A 170 28.61 -17.34 -0.68
CA GLU A 170 29.71 -16.73 -1.44
C GLU A 170 29.71 -15.21 -1.28
N MET A 171 28.54 -14.57 -1.44
CA MET A 171 28.38 -13.14 -1.22
C MET A 171 28.63 -12.76 0.23
N GLY A 172 28.18 -13.56 1.20
CA GLY A 172 28.45 -13.35 2.62
C GLY A 172 29.94 -13.41 2.96
N LYS A 173 30.69 -14.36 2.36
CA LYS A 173 32.15 -14.46 2.49
C LYS A 173 32.85 -13.22 1.91
N LYS A 174 32.46 -12.78 0.71
CA LYS A 174 32.98 -11.55 0.09
C LYS A 174 32.71 -10.31 0.96
N LEU A 175 31.52 -10.19 1.52
CA LEU A 175 31.15 -9.09 2.42
C LEU A 175 31.96 -9.11 3.74
N ILE A 176 32.24 -10.30 4.29
CA ILE A 176 33.10 -10.46 5.47
C ILE A 176 34.54 -10.05 5.16
N ASP A 177 35.07 -10.46 4.00
CA ASP A 177 36.42 -10.11 3.56
C ASP A 177 36.57 -8.60 3.35
N ILE A 178 35.66 -7.98 2.59
CA ILE A 178 35.63 -6.52 2.40
C ILE A 178 35.51 -5.79 3.75
N LYS A 179 34.68 -6.28 4.66
CA LYS A 179 34.56 -5.69 6.01
C LYS A 179 35.86 -5.75 6.79
N SER A 180 36.68 -6.78 6.60
CA SER A 180 37.96 -6.95 7.28
C SER A 180 39.04 -5.97 6.78
N GLN A 181 38.93 -5.54 5.52
CA GLN A 181 39.86 -4.61 4.88
C GLN A 181 39.50 -3.13 5.12
N LEU A 182 38.30 -2.85 5.62
CA LEU A 182 37.83 -1.49 5.89
C LEU A 182 38.24 -1.00 7.28
N PRO A 183 38.64 0.28 7.43
CA PRO A 183 38.90 0.87 8.74
C PRO A 183 37.68 0.85 9.64
N ARG A 184 37.91 0.84 10.96
CA ARG A 184 36.84 0.91 11.96
C ARG A 184 35.93 2.12 11.68
N GLY A 185 34.61 1.91 11.75
CA GLY A 185 33.60 2.94 11.49
C GLY A 185 33.19 3.11 10.02
N HIS A 186 33.96 2.61 9.04
CA HIS A 186 33.69 2.85 7.62
C HIS A 186 32.79 1.80 6.96
N TRP A 187 32.40 0.76 7.71
CA TRP A 187 31.55 -0.33 7.20
C TRP A 187 30.13 0.11 6.84
N LEU A 188 29.45 0.82 7.73
CA LEU A 188 28.05 1.21 7.51
C LEU A 188 27.90 2.20 6.33
N PRO A 189 28.75 3.25 6.21
CA PRO A 189 28.75 4.12 5.03
C PRO A 189 29.03 3.34 3.73
N TRP A 190 30.01 2.44 3.74
CA TRP A 190 30.34 1.63 2.56
C TRP A 190 29.18 0.74 2.09
N VAL A 191 28.42 0.16 3.03
CA VAL A 191 27.24 -0.65 2.69
C VAL A 191 26.16 0.21 2.04
N GLN A 192 25.87 1.40 2.60
CA GLN A 192 24.83 2.29 2.10
C GLN A 192 25.16 2.88 0.73
N GLU A 193 26.43 3.18 0.46
CA GLU A 193 26.84 3.88 -0.76
C GLU A 193 27.34 2.97 -1.87
N LYS A 194 28.00 1.86 -1.55
CA LYS A 194 28.78 1.07 -2.54
C LYS A 194 28.30 -0.36 -2.74
N SER A 195 27.57 -0.95 -1.80
CA SER A 195 27.21 -2.37 -1.90
C SER A 195 26.05 -2.64 -2.86
N GLY A 196 25.20 -1.65 -3.14
CA GLY A 196 23.95 -1.84 -3.89
C GLY A 196 22.93 -2.74 -3.18
N LEU A 197 23.16 -3.08 -1.91
CA LEU A 197 22.35 -3.99 -1.10
C LEU A 197 21.84 -3.28 0.16
N SER A 198 20.64 -3.66 0.62
CA SER A 198 20.13 -3.16 1.90
C SER A 198 20.95 -3.72 3.07
N TYR A 199 21.06 -2.96 4.15
CA TYR A 199 21.80 -3.37 5.33
C TYR A 199 21.29 -4.70 5.93
N GLY A 200 19.97 -4.93 5.90
CA GLY A 200 19.36 -6.19 6.32
C GLY A 200 19.79 -7.39 5.45
N THR A 201 19.85 -7.22 4.13
CA THR A 201 20.34 -8.26 3.20
C THR A 201 21.82 -8.58 3.43
N VAL A 202 22.65 -7.55 3.63
CA VAL A 202 24.06 -7.72 3.97
C VAL A 202 24.24 -8.50 5.28
N GLN A 203 23.50 -8.14 6.32
CA GLN A 203 23.53 -8.87 7.60
C GLN A 203 23.08 -10.32 7.45
N ARG A 204 22.04 -10.59 6.66
CA ARG A 204 21.55 -11.95 6.39
C ARG A 204 22.61 -12.80 5.69
N TYR A 205 23.23 -12.31 4.61
CA TYR A 205 24.27 -13.06 3.89
C TYR A 205 25.51 -13.31 4.76
N MET A 206 25.97 -12.30 5.50
CA MET A 206 27.08 -12.47 6.44
C MET A 206 26.76 -13.46 7.56
N ARG A 207 25.51 -13.48 8.06
CA ARG A 207 25.07 -14.46 9.06
C ARG A 207 25.12 -15.87 8.51
N VAL A 208 24.52 -16.09 7.33
CA VAL A 208 24.50 -17.40 6.66
C VAL A 208 25.92 -17.90 6.38
N ALA A 209 26.82 -17.03 5.93
CA ALA A 209 28.23 -17.39 5.72
C ALA A 209 29.00 -17.72 7.01
N ARG A 210 28.57 -17.19 8.17
CA ARG A 210 29.18 -17.47 9.48
C ARG A 210 28.64 -18.73 10.13
N THR A 211 27.34 -18.99 10.01
CA THR A 211 26.67 -20.08 10.72
C THR A 211 26.52 -21.34 9.89
N GLY A 212 26.48 -21.24 8.55
CA GLY A 212 26.26 -22.40 7.68
C GLY A 212 24.90 -23.08 7.88
N ILE A 213 23.92 -22.42 8.52
CA ILE A 213 22.62 -22.99 8.87
C ILE A 213 21.49 -22.23 8.14
N ASN A 214 20.60 -22.98 7.49
CA ASN A 214 19.35 -22.50 6.88
C ASN A 214 18.41 -21.96 7.98
N GLY A 215 18.02 -20.70 7.87
CA GLY A 215 16.87 -20.15 8.60
C GLY A 215 15.65 -20.15 7.72
#